data_AF-A0A2G8ED54-F1
#
_entry.id   AF-A0A2G8ED54-F1
#
_cell.length_a   1.000
_cell.length_b   1.000
_cell.length_c   1.000
_cell.angle_alpha   90.00
_cell.angle_beta   90.00
_cell.angle_gamma   90.00
#
_symmetry.space_group_name_H-M   'P 1'
#
loop_
_entity.id
_entity.type
_entity.pdbx_description
1 polymer ?
#
loop_
_entity_poly.entity_id
_entity_poly.type
_entity_poly.pdbx_seq_one_letter_code
_entity_poly.pdbx_strand_id
1 'polypeptide(L)'
;MPQQQSTAAQPKQKRTYRKGNPLSDADKQRLSIARKKESRKEIKVFVEPEIKALLMDMCKQDGLNQADILKQLIEKEARCRGKH
;
A
#
# COMPACT_ATOMS: atom_id res chain seq x y z
N MET A 1 53.65 -20.75 -33.86
CA MET A 1 52.37 -21.25 -33.32
C MET A 1 52.35 -20.97 -31.82
N PRO A 2 51.67 -19.92 -31.31
CA PRO A 2 51.57 -19.72 -29.88
C PRO A 2 50.48 -20.63 -29.28
N GLN A 3 50.84 -21.24 -28.15
CA GLN A 3 50.11 -22.25 -27.40
C GLN A 3 48.95 -21.61 -26.61
N GLN A 4 47.72 -22.10 -26.80
CA GLN A 4 46.55 -21.66 -26.02
C GLN A 4 46.59 -22.27 -24.62
N GLN A 5 46.58 -21.42 -23.59
CA GLN A 5 46.38 -21.81 -22.20
C GLN A 5 44.88 -21.93 -21.90
N SER A 6 44.44 -23.14 -21.54
CA SER A 6 43.08 -23.40 -21.06
C SER A 6 42.95 -22.93 -19.61
N THR A 7 42.33 -21.78 -19.38
CA THR A 7 41.93 -21.36 -18.04
C THR A 7 40.70 -22.16 -17.63
N ALA A 8 40.90 -23.16 -16.76
CA ALA A 8 39.83 -23.93 -16.17
C ALA A 8 38.88 -22.98 -15.42
N ALA A 9 37.64 -22.86 -15.91
CA ALA A 9 36.59 -22.09 -15.26
C ALA A 9 36.31 -22.71 -13.89
N GLN A 10 36.55 -21.95 -12.82
CA GLN A 10 36.15 -22.39 -11.49
C GLN A 10 34.62 -22.51 -11.42
N PRO A 11 34.07 -23.58 -10.82
CA PRO A 11 32.63 -23.73 -10.68
C PRO A 11 32.10 -22.61 -9.78
N LYS A 12 31.28 -21.73 -10.36
CA LYS A 12 30.51 -20.73 -9.60
C LYS A 12 29.75 -21.46 -8.49
N GLN A 13 30.14 -21.22 -7.24
CA GLN A 13 29.45 -21.76 -6.08
C GLN A 13 27.97 -21.41 -6.18
N LYS A 14 27.11 -22.44 -6.32
CA LYS A 14 25.66 -22.26 -6.32
C LYS A 14 25.27 -21.58 -5.01
N ARG A 15 24.60 -20.43 -5.10
CA ARG A 15 24.03 -19.76 -3.94
C ARG A 15 23.18 -20.77 -3.17
N THR A 16 23.55 -21.08 -1.94
CA THR A 16 22.76 -21.91 -1.05
C THR A 16 21.38 -21.26 -0.93
N TYR A 17 20.36 -21.96 -1.42
CA TYR A 17 18.98 -21.49 -1.37
C TYR A 17 18.59 -21.34 0.10
N ARG A 18 18.59 -20.10 0.61
CA ARG A 18 17.98 -19.78 1.89
C ARG A 18 16.48 -19.89 1.69
N LYS A 19 15.93 -21.09 1.88
CA LYS A 19 14.50 -21.27 2.14
C LYS A 19 14.24 -20.71 3.53
N GLY A 20 14.26 -19.38 3.64
CA GLY A 20 13.76 -18.70 4.84
C GLY A 20 12.32 -19.13 5.07
N ASN A 21 11.85 -19.07 6.31
CA ASN A 21 10.44 -19.32 6.60
C ASN A 21 9.61 -18.27 5.84
N PRO A 22 8.92 -18.64 4.75
CA PRO A 22 8.11 -17.66 4.04
C PRO A 22 7.05 -17.16 5.01
N LEU A 23 6.90 -15.84 5.11
CA LEU A 23 5.83 -15.25 5.92
C LEU A 23 4.51 -15.91 5.52
N SER A 24 3.74 -16.34 6.52
CA SER A 24 2.38 -16.83 6.28
C SER A 24 1.57 -15.70 5.61
N ASP A 25 0.54 -16.05 4.85
CA ASP A 25 -0.29 -15.04 4.20
C ASP A 25 -0.96 -14.10 5.22
N ALA A 26 -1.23 -14.61 6.42
CA ALA A 26 -1.66 -13.81 7.56
C ALA A 26 -0.61 -12.78 8.01
N ASP A 27 0.67 -13.13 8.05
CA ASP A 27 1.74 -12.22 8.45
C ASP A 27 2.02 -11.17 7.37
N LYS A 28 1.98 -11.56 6.09
CA LYS A 28 2.05 -10.63 4.97
C LYS A 28 0.89 -9.62 5.03
N GLN A 29 -0.32 -10.08 5.31
CA GLN A 29 -1.50 -9.22 5.45
C GLN A 29 -1.35 -8.25 6.62
N ARG A 30 -0.91 -8.74 7.79
CA ARG A 30 -0.64 -7.91 8.98
C ARG A 30 0.40 -6.83 8.70
N LEU A 31 1.51 -7.18 8.06
CA LEU A 31 2.55 -6.22 7.68
C LEU A 31 2.04 -5.19 6.66
N SER A 32 1.22 -5.59 5.70
CA SER A 32 0.58 -4.68 4.75
C SER A 32 -0.35 -3.69 5.44
N ILE A 33 -1.18 -4.17 6.38
CA ILE A 33 -2.07 -3.33 7.19
C ILE A 33 -1.25 -2.38 8.07
N ALA A 34 -0.19 -2.87 8.72
CA ALA A 34 0.68 -2.06 9.57
C ALA A 34 1.33 -0.91 8.78
N ARG A 35 1.88 -1.18 7.60
CA ARG A 35 2.43 -0.15 6.70
C ARG A 35 1.38 0.88 6.25
N LYS A 36 0.15 0.44 5.98
CA LYS A 36 -0.96 1.34 5.66
C LYS A 36 -1.33 2.23 6.83
N LYS A 37 -1.34 1.71 8.07
CA LYS A 37 -1.62 2.46 9.31
C LYS A 37 -0.51 3.42 9.73
N GLU A 38 0.73 3.14 9.35
CA GLU A 38 1.87 4.04 9.60
C GLU A 38 1.73 5.34 8.80
N SER A 39 1.31 5.24 7.54
CA SER A 39 1.12 6.39 6.63
C SER A 39 -0.24 7.07 6.73
N ARG A 40 -1.28 6.37 7.23
CA ARG A 40 -2.66 6.87 7.31
C ARG A 40 -3.26 6.59 8.67
N LYS A 41 -3.80 7.62 9.32
CA LYS A 41 -4.56 7.47 10.57
C LYS A 41 -6.03 7.15 10.26
N GLU A 42 -6.61 6.27 11.06
CA GLU A 42 -8.01 5.88 10.95
C GLU A 42 -8.91 6.96 11.60
N ILE A 43 -10.00 7.32 10.93
CA ILE A 43 -11.01 8.25 11.43
C ILE A 43 -12.30 7.46 11.64
N LYS A 44 -12.76 7.39 12.89
CA LYS A 44 -14.04 6.75 13.25
C LYS A 44 -15.07 7.82 13.53
N VAL A 45 -16.07 7.94 12.66
CA VAL A 45 -17.13 8.95 12.73
C VAL A 45 -18.50 8.31 12.73
N PHE A 46 -19.40 8.89 13.51
CA PHE A 46 -20.83 8.60 13.46
C PHE A 46 -21.51 9.80 12.81
N VAL A 47 -22.31 9.54 11.79
CA VAL A 47 -23.06 10.54 11.04
C VAL A 47 -24.50 10.07 10.90
N GLU A 48 -25.39 11.00 10.61
CA GLU A 48 -26.79 10.69 10.34
C GLU A 48 -26.92 9.72 9.14
N PRO A 49 -27.92 8.83 9.15
CA PRO A 49 -28.10 7.83 8.09
C PRO A 49 -28.20 8.44 6.68
N GLU A 50 -28.85 9.61 6.57
CA GLU A 50 -29.04 10.31 5.30
C GLU A 50 -27.71 10.81 4.72
N ILE A 51 -26.85 11.39 5.57
CA ILE A 51 -25.50 11.81 5.18
C ILE A 51 -24.65 10.61 4.74
N LYS A 52 -24.78 9.49 5.45
CA LYS A 52 -24.10 8.25 5.04
C LYS A 52 -24.59 7.76 3.68
N ALA A 53 -25.89 7.82 3.43
CA ALA A 53 -26.47 7.42 2.14
C ALA A 53 -25.94 8.31 1.00
N LEU A 54 -25.87 9.62 1.21
CA LEU A 54 -25.29 10.56 0.24
C LEU A 54 -23.81 10.27 -0.02
N LEU A 55 -23.03 10.01 1.04
CA LEU A 55 -21.63 9.62 0.89
C LEU A 55 -21.47 8.34 0.05
N MET A 56 -22.33 7.34 0.28
CA MET A 56 -22.32 6.10 -0.49
C MET A 56 -22.68 6.34 -1.95
N ASP A 57 -23.61 7.24 -2.23
CA ASP A 57 -24.01 7.58 -3.59
C ASP A 57 -22.87 8.29 -4.34
N MET A 58 -22.22 9.29 -3.72
CA MET A 58 -21.02 9.93 -4.27
C MET A 58 -19.90 8.91 -4.56
N CYS A 59 -19.67 7.97 -3.65
CA CYS A 59 -18.68 6.89 -3.88
C CYS A 59 -19.01 6.06 -5.13
N LYS A 60 -20.30 5.76 -5.36
CA LYS A 60 -20.73 4.98 -6.53
C LYS A 60 -20.62 5.77 -7.82
N GLN A 61 -21.02 7.05 -7.81
CA GLN A 61 -20.98 7.91 -8.99
C GLN A 61 -19.55 8.16 -9.47
N ASP A 62 -18.64 8.46 -8.54
CA ASP A 62 -17.25 8.80 -8.87
C ASP A 62 -16.34 7.57 -9.00
N GLY A 63 -16.84 6.38 -8.64
CA GLY A 63 -16.03 5.16 -8.57
C GLY A 63 -14.93 5.22 -7.51
N LEU A 64 -15.08 6.09 -6.52
CA LEU A 64 -14.11 6.34 -5.45
C LEU A 64 -14.51 5.63 -4.17
N ASN A 65 -13.53 5.36 -3.31
CA ASN A 65 -13.83 4.84 -1.98
C ASN A 65 -14.20 5.97 -1.01
N GLN A 66 -14.82 5.59 0.11
CA GLN A 66 -15.26 6.49 1.17
C GLN A 66 -14.16 7.41 1.69
N ALA A 67 -12.94 6.88 1.85
CA ALA A 67 -11.82 7.63 2.39
C ALA A 67 -11.35 8.71 1.42
N ASP A 68 -11.38 8.44 0.11
CA ASP A 68 -11.00 9.40 -0.92
C ASP A 68 -12.02 10.54 -1.02
N ILE A 69 -13.32 10.23 -1.01
CA ILE A 69 -14.36 11.27 -0.97
C ILE A 69 -14.24 12.10 0.30
N LEU A 70 -14.08 11.46 1.47
CA LEU A 70 -13.93 12.17 2.74
C LEU A 70 -12.67 13.07 2.75
N LYS A 71 -11.55 12.59 2.18
CA LYS A 71 -10.33 13.36 2.04
C LYS A 71 -10.56 14.61 1.19
N GLN A 72 -11.19 14.47 0.02
CA GLN A 72 -11.48 15.60 -0.87
C GLN A 72 -12.41 16.63 -0.20
N LEU A 73 -13.43 16.18 0.51
CA LEU A 73 -14.34 17.06 1.26
C LEU A 73 -13.58 17.86 2.33
N ILE A 74 -12.71 17.21 3.10
CA ILE A 74 -11.91 17.88 4.12
C ILE A 74 -10.90 18.86 3.49
N GLU A 75 -10.19 18.47 2.42
CA GLU A 75 -9.23 19.35 1.73
C GLU A 75 -9.91 20.56 1.11
N LYS A 76 -11.09 20.38 0.51
CA LYS A 76 -11.90 21.48 -0.04
C LYS A 76 -12.34 22.44 1.06
N GLU A 77 -12.87 21.91 2.16
CA GLU A 77 -13.33 22.72 3.28
C GLU A 77 -12.17 23.46 3.97
N ALA A 78 -11.01 22.81 4.17
CA ALA A 78 -9.82 23.43 4.75
C ALA A 78 -9.33 24.61 3.90
N ARG A 79 -9.35 24.46 2.57
CA ARG A 79 -9.00 25.52 1.62
C ARG A 79 -9.97 26.69 1.69
N CYS A 80 -11.28 26.42 1.74
CA CYS A 80 -12.31 27.45 1.88
C CYS A 80 -12.19 28.21 3.23
N ARG A 81 -11.79 27.53 4.30
CA ARG A 81 -11.58 28.13 5.63
C ARG A 81 -10.27 28.92 5.77
N GLY A 82 -9.45 29.01 4.72
CA GLY A 82 -8.22 29.80 4.71
C GLY A 82 -7.11 29.28 5.61
N LYS A 83 -7.16 28.02 6.05
CA LYS A 83 -6.06 27.39 6.80
C LYS A 83 -5.12 26.72 5.81
N HIS A 84 -4.03 27.43 5.49
CA HIS A 84 -2.85 26.89 4.84
C HIS A 84 -1.78 26.57 5.88
#